data_AF-A0A1D6IMZ6-F1
#
_entry.id   AF-A0A1D6IMZ6-F1
#
_cell.length_a   1.000
_cell.length_b   1.000
_cell.length_c   1.000
_cell.angle_alpha   90.00
_cell.angle_beta   90.00
_cell.angle_gamma   90.00
#
_symmetry.space_group_name_H-M   'P 1'
#
loop_
_entity.id
_entity.type
_entity.pdbx_description
1 polymer ?
#
loop_
_entity_poly.entity_id
_entity_poly.type
_entity_poly.pdbx_seq_one_letter_code
_entity_poly.pdbx_strand_id
1 'polypeptide(L)'
;MQVINRRLEYMLNDTLMLGVVALNPEALYTSKMARKPKFQYVVTMAIKKLSNSSSKVLAVVDQYTFFRKQTGLFGGEEAKDSALNGRASAADWWDQYGGDYPELQEFAHRIVSQCMSSSGCECNWSTFALVHTKLRN
;
A
#
# COMPACT_ATOMS: atom_id res chain seq x y z
N MET A 1 -3.19 11.36 -29.15
CA MET A 1 -1.83 11.69 -28.70
C MET A 1 -1.66 11.17 -27.28
N GLN A 2 -0.97 10.05 -27.06
CA GLN A 2 -0.55 9.64 -25.71
C GLN A 2 0.86 9.06 -25.80
N VAL A 3 1.85 9.93 -26.04
CA VAL A 3 3.23 9.67 -25.63
C VAL A 3 3.27 9.94 -24.12
N ILE A 4 2.59 9.09 -23.35
CA ILE A 4 2.92 9.01 -21.93
C ILE A 4 4.31 8.41 -21.92
N ASN A 5 5.26 9.25 -21.50
CA ASN A 5 6.68 9.00 -21.60
C ASN A 5 6.97 7.67 -20.87
N ARG A 6 7.54 6.66 -21.53
CA ARG A 6 7.84 5.34 -20.94
C ARG A 6 8.61 5.44 -19.60
N ARG A 7 9.35 6.53 -19.43
CA ARG A 7 10.04 6.94 -18.21
C ARG A 7 9.10 7.39 -17.08
N LEU A 8 8.03 8.11 -17.40
CA LEU A 8 6.96 8.46 -16.46
C LEU A 8 6.21 7.21 -15.99
N GLU A 9 5.89 6.29 -16.88
CA GLU A 9 5.26 5.01 -16.50
C GLU A 9 6.17 4.17 -15.61
N TYR A 10 7.47 4.10 -15.92
CA TYR A 10 8.44 3.38 -15.09
C TYR A 10 8.57 3.99 -13.69
N MET A 11 8.70 5.33 -13.60
CA MET A 11 8.75 6.02 -12.31
C MET A 11 7.44 5.91 -11.53
N LEU A 12 6.30 5.92 -12.24
CA LEU A 12 4.98 5.72 -11.64
C LEU A 12 4.88 4.31 -11.08
N ASN A 13 5.21 3.29 -11.88
CA ASN A 13 5.21 1.90 -11.46
C ASN A 13 6.15 1.67 -10.27
N ASP A 14 7.39 2.15 -10.29
CA ASP A 14 8.31 2.03 -9.14
C ASP A 14 7.72 2.65 -7.85
N THR A 15 7.11 3.83 -7.97
CA THR A 15 6.46 4.54 -6.86
C THR A 15 5.21 3.79 -6.35
N LEU A 16 4.39 3.25 -7.26
CA LEU A 16 3.19 2.49 -6.92
C LEU A 16 3.54 1.14 -6.29
N MET A 17 4.52 0.42 -6.84
CA MET A 17 5.02 -0.85 -6.31
C MET A 17 5.53 -0.70 -4.87
N LEU A 18 6.30 0.35 -4.60
CA LEU A 18 6.75 0.67 -3.24
C LEU A 18 5.59 1.09 -2.31
N GLY A 19 4.57 1.75 -2.85
CA GLY A 19 3.33 2.06 -2.12
C GLY A 19 2.53 0.82 -1.75
N VAL A 20 2.42 -0.16 -2.66
CA VAL A 20 1.79 -1.47 -2.40
C VAL A 20 2.54 -2.21 -1.29
N VAL A 21 3.88 -2.25 -1.35
CA VAL A 21 4.70 -2.86 -0.30
C VAL A 21 4.51 -2.15 1.04
N ALA A 22 4.41 -0.83 1.04
CA ALA A 22 4.19 -0.05 2.26
C ALA A 22 2.80 -0.26 2.89
N LEU A 23 1.78 -0.55 2.09
CA LEU A 23 0.40 -0.76 2.53
C LEU A 23 0.03 -2.24 2.69
N ASN A 24 0.98 -3.15 2.48
CA ASN A 24 0.78 -4.57 2.70
C ASN A 24 0.66 -4.86 4.21
N PRO A 25 -0.47 -5.43 4.69
CA PRO A 25 -0.64 -5.82 6.09
C PRO A 25 0.45 -6.77 6.57
N GLU A 26 0.84 -7.75 5.75
CA GLU A 26 1.91 -8.68 6.12
C GLU A 26 3.23 -7.93 6.35
N ALA A 27 3.57 -7.00 5.44
CA ALA A 27 4.78 -6.18 5.56
C ALA A 27 4.77 -5.25 6.78
N LEU A 28 3.59 -4.82 7.24
CA LEU A 28 3.44 -4.03 8.47
C LEU A 28 3.90 -4.80 9.70
N TYR A 29 3.64 -6.12 9.75
CA TYR A 29 3.93 -6.96 10.93
C TYR A 29 5.19 -7.84 10.81
N THR A 30 5.61 -8.22 9.60
CA THR A 30 6.82 -9.03 9.37
C THR A 30 8.08 -8.18 9.24
N SER A 31 7.97 -6.97 8.69
CA SER A 31 9.11 -6.16 8.30
C SER A 31 9.10 -4.77 8.92
N LYS A 32 10.24 -4.35 9.46
CA LYS A 32 10.43 -2.93 9.84
C LYS A 32 10.49 -2.01 8.60
N MET A 33 10.36 -2.53 7.37
CA MET A 33 10.42 -1.75 6.13
C MET A 33 9.35 -0.67 6.04
N ALA A 34 8.07 -0.99 6.27
CA ALA A 34 6.98 -0.02 6.26
C ALA A 34 7.20 1.12 7.30
N ARG A 35 8.01 0.84 8.33
CA ARG A 35 8.39 1.78 9.40
C ARG A 35 9.54 2.72 9.02
N LYS A 36 10.28 2.48 7.93
CA LYS A 36 11.45 3.30 7.55
C LYS A 36 11.00 4.65 6.96
N PRO A 37 11.75 5.75 7.20
CA PRO A 37 11.42 7.09 6.67
C PRO A 37 11.33 7.12 5.13
N LYS A 38 12.19 6.35 4.46
CA LYS A 38 12.21 6.24 3.00
C LYS A 38 10.86 5.79 2.43
N PHE A 39 10.16 4.86 3.09
CA PHE A 39 8.85 4.39 2.64
C PHE A 39 7.76 5.45 2.86
N GLN A 40 7.82 6.23 3.94
CA GLN A 40 6.89 7.35 4.15
C GLN A 40 7.00 8.41 3.05
N TYR A 41 8.23 8.75 2.64
CA TYR A 41 8.44 9.68 1.53
C TYR A 41 7.86 9.13 0.22
N VAL A 42 8.12 7.85 -0.09
CA VAL A 42 7.62 7.22 -1.31
C VAL A 42 6.08 7.10 -1.31
N VAL A 43 5.47 6.71 -0.20
CA VAL A 43 4.02 6.67 -0.02
C VAL A 43 3.43 8.08 -0.20
N THR A 44 4.03 9.10 0.40
CA THR A 44 3.59 10.49 0.24
C THR A 44 3.66 10.94 -1.23
N MET A 45 4.70 10.54 -1.97
CA MET A 45 4.79 10.82 -3.40
C MET A 45 3.73 10.05 -4.20
N ALA A 46 3.47 8.77 -3.88
CA ALA A 46 2.42 7.97 -4.49
C ALA A 46 1.04 8.62 -4.29
N ILE A 47 0.74 9.04 -3.06
CA ILE A 47 -0.50 9.74 -2.71
C ILE A 47 -0.64 11.04 -3.49
N LYS A 48 0.40 11.88 -3.50
CA LYS A 48 0.40 13.15 -4.26
C LYS A 48 0.20 12.93 -5.76
N LYS A 49 0.71 11.82 -6.30
CA LYS A 49 0.56 11.47 -7.73
C LYS A 49 -0.84 10.94 -8.07
N LEU A 50 -1.50 10.26 -7.13
CA LEU A 50 -2.82 9.65 -7.34
C LEU A 50 -4.00 10.56 -6.94
N SER A 51 -3.75 11.60 -6.14
CA SER A 51 -4.79 12.48 -5.59
C SER A 51 -4.69 13.90 -6.14
N ASN A 52 -5.79 14.42 -6.68
CA ASN A 52 -5.90 15.81 -7.16
C ASN A 52 -6.23 16.83 -6.05
N SER A 53 -6.53 16.37 -4.83
CA SER A 53 -6.92 17.22 -3.69
C SER A 53 -5.85 17.23 -2.62
N SER A 54 -5.32 18.42 -2.32
CA SER A 54 -4.30 18.60 -1.26
C SER A 54 -4.83 18.20 0.13
N SER A 55 -6.13 18.37 0.38
CA SER A 55 -6.74 18.00 1.66
C SER A 55 -6.80 16.48 1.85
N LYS A 56 -7.16 15.74 0.78
CA LYS A 56 -7.10 14.26 0.79
C LYS A 56 -5.68 13.76 0.97
N VAL A 57 -4.70 14.38 0.29
CA VAL A 57 -3.28 14.01 0.45
C VAL A 57 -2.83 14.11 1.91
N LEU A 58 -3.17 15.22 2.58
CA LEU A 58 -2.81 15.41 3.98
C LEU A 58 -3.48 14.39 4.90
N ALA A 59 -4.78 14.12 4.69
CA ALA A 59 -5.51 13.10 5.45
C ALA A 59 -4.88 11.71 5.30
N VAL A 60 -4.59 11.26 4.07
CA VAL A 60 -3.96 9.94 3.85
C VAL A 60 -2.57 9.87 4.49
N VAL A 61 -1.76 10.93 4.38
CA VAL A 61 -0.42 10.97 4.99
C VAL A 61 -0.51 10.87 6.51
N ASP A 62 -1.46 11.59 7.12
CA ASP A 62 -1.72 11.56 8.56
C ASP A 62 -2.17 10.18 9.02
N GLN A 63 -3.20 9.62 8.38
CA GLN A 63 -3.72 8.26 8.63
C GLN A 63 -2.64 7.18 8.44
N TYR A 64 -1.77 7.33 7.43
CA TYR A 64 -0.64 6.42 7.22
C TYR A 64 0.34 6.42 8.42
N THR A 65 0.46 7.53 9.16
CA THR A 65 1.29 7.54 10.36
C THR A 65 0.71 6.66 11.48
N PHE A 66 -0.62 6.61 11.60
CA PHE A 66 -1.33 5.75 12.55
C PHE A 66 -1.22 4.27 12.18
N PHE A 67 -1.41 3.95 10.89
CA PHE A 67 -1.16 2.62 10.34
C PHE A 67 0.25 2.13 10.68
N ARG A 68 1.27 2.96 10.44
CA ARG A 68 2.67 2.62 10.70
C ARG A 68 2.98 2.45 12.20
N LYS A 69 2.29 3.19 13.05
CA LYS A 69 2.40 3.08 14.51
C LYS A 69 1.59 1.91 15.08
N GLN A 70 0.78 1.22 14.26
CA GLN A 70 -0.11 0.14 14.67
C GLN A 70 -1.04 0.60 15.80
N THR A 71 -1.67 1.76 15.64
CA THR A 71 -2.67 2.27 16.57
C THR A 71 -4.07 1.81 16.20
N GLY A 72 -5.00 1.85 17.16
CA GLY A 72 -6.37 1.43 16.92
C GLY A 72 -6.46 -0.05 16.57
N LEU A 73 -7.33 -0.40 15.61
CA LEU A 73 -7.54 -1.78 15.15
C LEU A 73 -6.25 -2.45 14.63
N PHE A 74 -5.33 -1.67 14.05
CA PHE A 74 -4.06 -2.19 13.55
C PHE A 74 -3.11 -2.69 14.65
N GLY A 75 -3.32 -2.29 15.91
CA GLY A 75 -2.54 -2.77 17.04
C GLY A 75 -3.03 -4.09 17.63
N GLY A 76 -4.23 -4.52 17.23
CA GLY A 76 -4.88 -5.72 17.75
C GLY A 76 -4.18 -7.02 17.35
N GLU A 77 -4.23 -8.01 18.23
CA GLU A 77 -3.72 -9.35 17.94
C GLU A 77 -4.48 -9.99 16.77
N GLU A 78 -5.78 -9.74 16.64
CA GLU A 78 -6.60 -10.25 15.53
C GLU A 78 -6.16 -9.68 14.17
N ALA A 79 -5.89 -8.37 14.10
CA ALA A 79 -5.39 -7.75 12.87
C ALA A 79 -4.04 -8.33 12.46
N LYS A 80 -3.17 -8.58 13.43
CA LYS A 80 -1.86 -9.22 13.21
C LYS A 80 -2.01 -10.69 12.78
N ASP A 81 -2.85 -11.48 13.46
CA ASP A 81 -3.11 -12.88 13.13
C ASP A 81 -3.70 -13.00 11.71
N SER A 82 -4.67 -12.16 11.38
CA SER A 82 -5.28 -12.11 10.05
C SER A 82 -4.28 -11.73 8.96
N ALA A 83 -3.35 -10.81 9.24
CA ALA A 83 -2.34 -10.39 8.28
C ALA A 83 -1.24 -11.44 8.04
N LEU A 84 -0.87 -12.22 9.07
CA LEU A 84 0.26 -13.14 9.02
C LEU A 84 -0.11 -14.57 8.61
N ASN A 85 -1.30 -15.04 8.96
CA ASN A 85 -1.70 -16.42 8.69
C ASN A 85 -2.38 -16.61 7.33
N GLY A 86 -2.41 -15.56 6.49
CA GLY A 86 -2.97 -15.62 5.15
C GLY A 86 -4.47 -15.97 5.11
N ARG A 87 -5.20 -15.76 6.21
CA ARG A 87 -6.63 -16.07 6.29
C ARG A 87 -7.50 -15.09 5.51
N ALA A 88 -6.99 -13.88 5.25
CA ALA A 88 -7.69 -12.82 4.52
C ALA A 88 -6.77 -12.25 3.43
N SER A 89 -7.33 -11.89 2.28
CA SER A 89 -6.58 -11.08 1.31
C SER A 89 -6.28 -9.71 1.90
N ALA A 90 -5.29 -8.98 1.39
CA ALA A 90 -5.03 -7.64 1.93
C ALA A 90 -6.22 -6.68 1.67
N ALA A 91 -7.03 -6.89 0.63
CA ALA A 91 -8.26 -6.14 0.43
C ALA A 91 -9.28 -6.42 1.55
N ASP A 92 -9.52 -7.70 1.87
CA ASP A 92 -10.38 -8.09 2.99
C ASP A 92 -9.87 -7.57 4.33
N TRP A 93 -8.54 -7.56 4.52
CA TRP A 93 -7.92 -7.00 5.71
C TRP A 93 -8.15 -5.48 5.80
N TRP A 94 -8.00 -4.75 4.69
CA TRP A 94 -8.30 -3.32 4.64
C TRP A 94 -9.78 -3.03 4.85
N ASP A 95 -10.69 -3.89 4.40
CA ASP A 95 -12.12 -3.78 4.69
C ASP A 95 -12.42 -3.92 6.19
N GLN A 96 -11.81 -4.92 6.84
CA GLN A 96 -12.06 -5.22 8.25
C GLN A 96 -11.39 -4.25 9.24
N TYR A 97 -10.14 -3.85 8.98
CA TYR A 97 -9.34 -3.08 9.95
C TYR A 97 -9.07 -1.64 9.51
N GLY A 98 -9.34 -1.29 8.25
CA GLY A 98 -9.11 0.04 7.69
C GLY A 98 -10.22 1.06 7.93
N GLY A 99 -11.36 0.66 8.51
CA GLY A 99 -12.56 1.51 8.62
C GLY A 99 -12.38 2.79 9.43
N ASP A 100 -11.49 2.81 10.43
CA ASP A 100 -11.13 4.02 11.18
C ASP A 100 -10.32 5.04 10.35
N TYR A 101 -9.85 4.64 9.17
CA TYR A 101 -8.95 5.40 8.31
C TYR A 101 -9.43 5.38 6.85
N PRO A 102 -10.60 5.98 6.55
CA PRO A 102 -11.30 5.77 5.27
C PRO A 102 -10.53 6.32 4.06
N GLU A 103 -9.80 7.43 4.19
CA GLU A 103 -8.98 7.99 3.13
C GLU A 103 -7.79 7.09 2.82
N LEU A 104 -7.16 6.50 3.85
CA LEU A 104 -6.09 5.54 3.69
C LEU A 104 -6.59 4.23 3.07
N GLN A 105 -7.76 3.76 3.48
CA GLN A 105 -8.43 2.60 2.91
C GLN A 105 -8.77 2.82 1.42
N GLU A 106 -9.38 3.95 1.07
CA GLU A 106 -9.64 4.36 -0.33
C GLU A 106 -8.33 4.36 -1.14
N PHE A 107 -7.26 4.91 -0.55
CA PHE A 107 -5.95 4.95 -1.19
C PHE A 107 -5.35 3.55 -1.40
N ALA A 108 -5.47 2.66 -0.42
CA ALA A 108 -4.99 1.27 -0.51
C ALA A 108 -5.72 0.47 -1.59
N HIS A 109 -7.03 0.64 -1.73
CA HIS A 109 -7.79 0.03 -2.83
C HIS A 109 -7.40 0.63 -4.18
N ARG A 110 -7.22 1.94 -4.25
CA ARG A 110 -6.90 2.65 -5.49
C ARG A 110 -5.52 2.31 -6.02
N ILE A 111 -4.50 2.25 -5.17
CA ILE A 111 -3.13 1.93 -5.61
C ILE A 111 -3.06 0.52 -6.21
N VAL A 112 -3.83 -0.43 -5.67
CA VAL A 112 -3.88 -1.78 -6.23
C VAL A 112 -4.65 -1.83 -7.53
N SER A 113 -5.83 -1.21 -7.63
CA SER A 113 -6.55 -1.10 -8.90
C SER A 113 -5.68 -0.51 -10.02
N GLN A 114 -4.80 0.45 -9.69
CA GLN A 114 -3.83 1.02 -10.63
C GLN A 114 -2.70 0.05 -10.99
N CYS A 115 -2.14 -0.71 -10.04
CA CYS A 115 -1.15 -1.75 -10.33
C CYS A 115 -1.72 -2.86 -11.25
N MET A 116 -2.99 -3.24 -11.08
CA MET A 116 -3.69 -4.20 -11.96
C MET A 116 -3.74 -3.69 -13.41
N SER A 117 -4.09 -2.41 -13.57
CA SER A 117 -4.27 -1.79 -14.88
C SER A 117 -2.96 -1.63 -15.64
N SER A 118 -1.85 -1.31 -14.95
CA SER A 118 -0.52 -1.13 -15.56
C SER A 118 0.20 -2.44 -15.91
N SER A 119 -0.14 -3.56 -15.26
CA SER A 119 0.55 -4.83 -15.44
C SER A 119 -0.20 -5.85 -16.28
N GLY A 120 -1.49 -5.62 -16.59
CA GLY A 120 -2.34 -6.58 -17.32
C GLY A 120 -2.55 -7.89 -16.55
N CYS A 121 -2.12 -7.95 -15.29
CA CYS A 121 -2.22 -9.12 -14.43
C CYS A 121 -3.27 -8.86 -13.35
N GLU A 122 -4.04 -9.90 -13.06
CA GLU A 122 -4.79 -10.01 -11.82
C GLU A 122 -3.79 -10.09 -10.65
N CYS A 123 -3.38 -8.92 -10.19
CA CYS A 123 -2.49 -8.71 -9.06
C CYS A 123 -3.21 -9.02 -7.75
N ASN A 124 -3.28 -10.31 -7.44
CA ASN A 124 -3.62 -10.78 -6.11
C ASN A 124 -2.55 -10.23 -5.16
N TRP A 125 -2.92 -9.55 -4.09
CA TRP A 125 -1.99 -8.95 -3.12
C TRP A 125 -0.88 -9.91 -2.66
N SER A 126 -1.20 -11.21 -2.55
CA SER A 126 -0.26 -12.29 -2.25
C SER A 126 0.82 -12.49 -3.33
N THR A 127 0.48 -12.31 -4.60
CA THR A 127 1.43 -12.42 -5.74
C THR A 127 2.45 -11.29 -5.69
N PHE A 128 2.05 -10.08 -5.30
CA PHE A 128 2.96 -8.95 -5.25
C PHE A 128 3.94 -9.02 -4.06
N ALA A 129 3.49 -9.53 -2.92
CA ALA A 129 4.37 -9.86 -1.79
C ALA A 129 5.41 -10.93 -2.19
N LEU A 130 4.97 -11.97 -2.92
CA LEU A 130 5.84 -13.07 -3.35
C LEU A 130 6.92 -12.63 -4.35
N VAL A 131 6.56 -11.78 -5.33
CA VAL A 131 7.49 -11.26 -6.36
C VAL A 131 8.66 -10.50 -5.74
N HIS A 132 8.48 -9.85 -4.59
CA HIS A 132 9.57 -9.16 -3.89
C HIS A 132 10.30 -10.01 -2.85
N THR A 133 9.77 -11.16 -2.43
CA THR A 133 10.52 -12.12 -1.58
C THR A 133 11.49 -13.02 -2.35
N LYS A 134 11.43 -13.08 -3.69
CA LYS A 134 12.38 -13.85 -4.53
C LYS A 134 13.56 -13.05 -5.08
N LEU A 135 14.00 -11.98 -4.39
CA LEU A 135 15.29 -11.35 -4.65
C LEU A 135 16.34 -11.78 -3.62
N ARG A 136 16.58 -13.10 -3.51
CA ARG A 136 17.85 -13.64 -3.00
C ARG A 136 17.92 -15.16 -3.23
N ASN A 137 18.57 -15.54 -4.32
CA ASN A 137 19.70 -16.46 -4.25
C ASN A 137 20.67 -16.12 -5.37
#